data_AF-A0A958LAJ7-F1
#
_entry.id   AF-A0A958LAJ7-F1
#
_cell.length_a   1.000
_cell.length_b   1.000
_cell.length_c   1.000
_cell.angle_alpha   90.00
_cell.angle_beta   90.00
_cell.angle_gamma   90.00
#
_symmetry.space_group_name_H-M   'P 1'
#
loop_
_entity.id
_entity.type
_entity.pdbx_description
1 polymer ?
#
loop_
_entity_poly.entity_id
_entity_poly.type
_entity_poly.pdbx_seq_one_letter_code
_entity_poly.pdbx_strand_id
1 'polypeptide(L)'
;MLRLTLVLFLILNSPSLWALTEPEEESPPAPPVEINKWQFKSDLDNFTLEKTENRYTIGQREVNPVVFSDFEQIFSANTEYDVGCPHDLGKKPTVTITAYGSDNQPYVREFFVEKGYVRDRQNNKCLFIMKEGLTRLPLHRSCFIGQTNASLPIKNKLQVYYNGKLLYDFEKVNNNWQQNVKNLFINWEYFQRVLEAFKDFPIDQRYHPAIANEKKTFEIRTGREVYSFYLTGRNFWAAKIPKVNWLVASSAWALFEDFNPSLWLSRYHDQLLNLTNKDLPYAQRTS
;
A
#
# COMPACT_ATOMS: atom_id res chain seq x y z
N MET A 1 17.55 52.56 79.79
CA MET A 1 16.48 52.09 80.71
C MET A 1 15.43 51.37 79.89
N LEU A 2 15.40 50.04 79.99
CA LEU A 2 14.38 49.18 79.39
C LEU A 2 13.02 49.45 80.03
N ARG A 3 11.98 49.62 79.23
CA ARG A 3 10.59 49.39 79.66
C ARG A 3 9.93 48.40 78.71
N LEU A 4 9.66 47.22 79.27
CA LEU A 4 8.66 46.24 78.86
C LEU A 4 7.31 46.94 78.67
N THR A 5 6.65 46.72 77.53
CA THR A 5 5.19 46.86 77.45
C THR A 5 4.59 45.74 76.60
N LEU A 6 3.90 44.87 77.32
CA LEU A 6 2.69 44.11 77.00
C LEU A 6 2.32 43.80 75.54
N VAL A 7 2.17 42.50 75.32
CA VAL A 7 1.48 41.81 74.24
C VAL A 7 -0.01 42.15 74.21
N LEU A 8 -0.55 42.46 73.03
CA LEU A 8 -1.99 42.35 72.75
C LEU A 8 -2.18 41.65 71.40
N PHE A 9 -2.65 40.40 71.43
CA PHE A 9 -3.09 39.63 70.28
C PHE A 9 -4.45 40.16 69.80
N LEU A 10 -4.51 40.65 68.57
CA LEU A 10 -5.76 40.90 67.84
C LEU A 10 -5.86 39.85 66.73
N ILE A 11 -6.68 38.83 66.98
CA ILE A 11 -7.13 37.85 65.98
C ILE A 11 -8.16 38.56 65.11
N LEU A 12 -7.77 38.94 63.89
CA LEU A 12 -8.69 39.41 62.87
C LEU A 12 -9.37 38.19 62.24
N ASN A 13 -10.66 38.03 62.53
CA ASN A 13 -11.59 37.19 61.78
C ASN A 13 -11.75 37.79 60.37
N SER A 14 -11.07 37.22 59.37
CA SER A 14 -11.39 37.46 57.96
C SER A 14 -12.48 36.47 57.54
N PRO A 15 -13.69 36.92 57.17
CA PRO A 15 -14.69 36.04 56.60
C PRO A 15 -14.22 35.63 55.20
N SER A 16 -13.98 34.33 55.04
CA SER A 16 -13.66 33.68 53.78
C SER A 16 -14.79 33.94 52.79
N LEU A 17 -14.54 34.77 51.78
CA LEU A 17 -15.38 34.91 50.60
C LEU A 17 -15.26 33.61 49.78
N TRP A 18 -16.04 32.59 50.12
CA TRP A 18 -16.31 31.48 49.22
C TRP A 18 -17.31 31.99 48.18
N ALA A 19 -16.80 32.68 47.17
CA ALA A 19 -17.54 32.89 45.94
C ALA A 19 -17.73 31.50 45.31
N LEU A 20 -18.95 30.98 45.40
CA LEU A 20 -19.43 29.87 44.59
C LEU A 20 -19.41 30.35 43.14
N THR A 21 -18.30 30.13 42.43
CA THR A 21 -18.30 30.18 40.98
C THR A 21 -19.22 29.06 40.53
N GLU A 22 -20.37 29.42 39.95
CA GLU A 22 -21.23 28.45 39.27
C GLU A 22 -20.35 27.66 38.29
N PRO A 23 -20.43 26.31 38.27
CA PRO A 23 -19.70 25.54 37.28
C PRO A 23 -20.12 26.04 35.90
N GLU A 24 -19.14 26.48 35.10
CA GLU A 24 -19.39 26.80 33.69
C GLU A 24 -20.10 25.60 33.07
N GLU A 25 -21.34 25.82 32.66
CA GLU A 25 -22.13 24.82 31.95
C GLU A 25 -21.40 24.57 30.63
N GLU A 26 -20.57 23.51 30.60
CA GLU A 26 -19.87 23.07 29.39
C GLU A 26 -20.93 22.90 28.29
N SER A 27 -20.91 23.81 27.32
CA SER A 27 -21.80 23.74 26.17
C SER A 27 -21.66 22.36 25.54
N PRO A 28 -22.77 21.67 25.23
CA PRO A 28 -22.71 20.32 24.68
C PRO A 28 -21.80 20.31 23.45
N PRO A 29 -20.96 19.27 23.28
CA PRO A 29 -20.03 19.21 22.15
C PRO A 29 -20.81 19.33 20.84
N ALA A 30 -20.30 20.16 19.92
CA ALA A 30 -20.92 20.36 18.62
C ALA A 30 -21.12 19.00 17.93
N PRO A 31 -22.24 18.81 17.20
CA PRO A 31 -22.48 17.56 16.49
C PRO A 31 -21.34 17.28 15.49
N PRO A 32 -20.95 16.02 15.29
CA PRO A 32 -19.86 15.66 14.39
C PRO A 32 -20.16 16.14 12.98
N VAL A 33 -19.18 16.80 12.34
CA VAL A 33 -19.31 17.27 10.96
C VAL A 33 -19.33 16.05 10.04
N GLU A 34 -20.44 15.88 9.33
CA GLU A 34 -20.58 14.82 8.33
C GLU A 34 -19.83 15.23 7.06
N ILE A 35 -18.83 14.43 6.67
CA ILE A 35 -18.10 14.60 5.41
C ILE A 35 -18.80 13.80 4.32
N ASN A 36 -19.10 14.46 3.20
CA ASN A 36 -19.78 13.84 2.06
C ASN A 36 -18.98 13.94 0.74
N LYS A 37 -17.81 14.57 0.76
CA LYS A 37 -17.00 14.77 -0.43
C LYS A 37 -15.52 14.81 -0.10
N TRP A 38 -14.73 14.10 -0.90
CA TRP A 38 -13.27 14.03 -0.80
C TRP A 38 -12.63 14.29 -2.15
N GLN A 39 -11.84 15.35 -2.25
CA GLN A 39 -11.00 15.61 -3.40
C GLN A 39 -9.60 15.07 -3.17
N PHE A 40 -9.18 14.13 -4.01
CA PHE A 40 -7.85 13.54 -4.00
C PHE A 40 -6.99 14.21 -5.05
N LYS A 41 -5.79 14.66 -4.66
CA LYS A 41 -4.81 15.26 -5.56
C LYS A 41 -3.44 14.65 -5.33
N SER A 42 -2.91 13.99 -6.34
CA SER A 42 -1.55 13.47 -6.40
C SER A 42 -0.85 13.92 -7.68
N ASP A 43 0.42 13.56 -7.85
CA ASP A 43 1.12 13.75 -9.12
C ASP A 43 0.59 12.86 -10.25
N LEU A 44 -0.21 11.83 -9.94
CA LEU A 44 -0.80 10.96 -10.95
C LEU A 44 -2.20 11.35 -11.38
N ASP A 45 -3.00 11.79 -10.42
CA ASP A 45 -4.44 11.84 -10.60
C ASP A 45 -5.04 12.92 -9.72
N ASN A 46 -6.17 13.44 -10.18
CA ASN A 46 -7.01 14.39 -9.49
C ASN A 46 -8.46 13.97 -9.71
N PHE A 47 -9.11 13.50 -8.65
CA PHE A 47 -10.48 13.02 -8.71
C PHE A 47 -11.23 13.36 -7.42
N THR A 48 -12.55 13.35 -7.52
CA THR A 48 -13.45 13.60 -6.41
C THR A 48 -14.27 12.34 -6.16
N LEU A 49 -14.30 11.92 -4.91
CA LEU A 49 -15.22 10.93 -4.39
C LEU A 49 -16.35 11.65 -3.66
N GLU A 50 -17.59 11.39 -4.02
CA GLU A 50 -18.78 11.96 -3.38
C GLU A 50 -19.60 10.84 -2.75
N LYS A 51 -20.18 11.10 -1.58
CA LYS A 51 -21.08 10.20 -0.85
C LYS A 51 -22.45 10.84 -0.80
N THR A 52 -23.44 10.16 -1.37
CA THR A 52 -24.84 10.57 -1.34
C THR A 52 -25.66 9.44 -0.74
N GLU A 53 -26.26 9.70 0.41
CA GLU A 53 -27.04 8.73 1.21
C GLU A 53 -26.29 7.42 1.49
N ASN A 54 -26.34 6.47 0.56
CA ASN A 54 -25.75 5.13 0.68
C ASN A 54 -24.84 4.75 -0.51
N ARG A 55 -24.48 5.71 -1.36
CA ARG A 55 -23.68 5.45 -2.58
C ARG A 55 -22.46 6.34 -2.62
N TYR A 56 -21.40 5.80 -3.20
CA TYR A 56 -20.19 6.54 -3.50
C TYR A 56 -20.03 6.69 -5.00
N THR A 57 -19.65 7.88 -5.47
CA THR A 57 -19.49 8.18 -6.88
C THR A 57 -18.18 8.89 -7.18
N ILE A 58 -17.67 8.65 -8.39
CA ILE A 58 -16.64 9.48 -9.02
C ILE A 58 -17.24 10.03 -10.31
N GLY A 59 -17.59 11.32 -10.31
CA GLY A 59 -18.42 11.91 -11.36
C GLY A 59 -19.81 11.25 -11.38
N GLN A 60 -20.20 10.66 -12.51
CA GLN A 60 -21.48 9.96 -12.65
C GLN A 60 -21.40 8.45 -12.40
N ARG A 61 -20.20 7.91 -12.14
CA ARG A 61 -19.99 6.47 -11.97
C ARG A 61 -20.05 6.09 -10.49
N GLU A 62 -20.92 5.16 -10.15
CA GLU A 62 -20.94 4.50 -8.84
C GLU A 62 -19.68 3.65 -8.65
N VAL A 63 -19.09 3.71 -7.45
CA VAL A 63 -17.83 3.05 -7.12
C VAL A 63 -17.94 2.26 -5.83
N ASN A 64 -17.06 1.27 -5.65
CA ASN A 64 -17.01 0.47 -4.44
C ASN A 64 -16.18 1.20 -3.36
N PRO A 65 -16.76 1.56 -2.20
CA PRO A 65 -16.05 2.30 -1.16
C PRO A 65 -15.26 1.43 -0.19
N VAL A 66 -15.27 0.09 -0.30
CA VAL A 66 -14.64 -0.80 0.70
C VAL A 66 -13.18 -0.45 0.97
N VAL A 67 -12.42 -0.11 -0.07
CA VAL A 67 -11.00 0.29 0.10
C VAL A 67 -10.87 1.65 0.80
N PHE A 68 -11.90 2.49 0.71
CA PHE A 68 -11.92 3.82 1.30
C PHE A 68 -12.46 3.84 2.73
N SER A 69 -13.44 2.99 3.05
CA SER A 69 -14.06 2.93 4.39
C SER A 69 -13.03 2.67 5.49
N ASP A 70 -12.00 1.88 5.20
CA ASP A 70 -10.91 1.59 6.14
C ASP A 70 -10.07 2.83 6.50
N PHE A 71 -10.09 3.86 5.66
CA PHE A 71 -9.34 5.10 5.85
C PHE A 71 -10.22 6.32 6.08
N GLU A 72 -11.55 6.21 5.93
CA GLU A 72 -12.51 7.32 6.03
C GLU A 72 -12.30 8.13 7.32
N GLN A 73 -12.02 7.43 8.43
CA GLN A 73 -11.76 8.05 9.72
C GLN A 73 -10.55 9.01 9.71
N ILE A 74 -9.47 8.73 8.97
CA ILE A 74 -8.27 9.59 8.89
C ILE A 74 -8.58 10.90 8.16
N PHE A 75 -9.58 10.87 7.28
CA PHE A 75 -10.02 12.02 6.50
C PHE A 75 -11.16 12.79 7.17
N SER A 76 -11.62 12.35 8.34
CA SER A 76 -12.71 13.01 9.05
C SER A 76 -12.22 14.33 9.67
N ALA A 77 -13.18 15.25 9.88
CA ALA A 77 -12.93 16.48 10.62
C ALA A 77 -12.53 16.20 12.08
N ASN A 78 -12.96 15.07 12.63
CA ASN A 78 -12.86 14.73 14.05
C ASN A 78 -11.58 13.96 14.41
N THR A 79 -10.72 13.64 13.44
CA THR A 79 -9.43 13.01 13.74
C THR A 79 -8.55 13.99 14.51
N GLU A 80 -8.14 13.59 15.71
CA GLU A 80 -7.17 14.36 16.49
C GLU A 80 -5.75 14.13 15.93
N TYR A 81 -5.02 15.23 15.77
CA TYR A 81 -3.62 15.25 15.37
C TYR A 81 -2.87 15.87 16.53
N ASP A 82 -2.00 15.10 17.21
CA ASP A 82 -1.56 15.50 18.55
C ASP A 82 -0.08 15.90 18.62
N VAL A 83 0.67 15.72 17.53
CA VAL A 83 2.12 15.92 17.52
C VAL A 83 2.51 17.02 16.56
N GLY A 84 3.49 17.85 16.93
CA GLY A 84 4.13 18.78 16.01
C GLY A 84 4.77 18.04 14.84
N CYS A 85 4.62 18.58 13.63
CA CYS A 85 5.16 17.95 12.43
C CYS A 85 6.71 17.97 12.39
N PRO A 86 7.38 16.84 12.05
CA PRO A 86 8.83 16.80 11.90
C PRO A 86 9.36 17.81 10.89
N HIS A 87 10.52 18.41 11.18
CA HIS A 87 11.14 19.40 10.30
C HIS A 87 11.60 18.82 8.94
N ASP A 88 11.81 17.50 8.84
CA ASP A 88 12.31 16.82 7.64
C ASP A 88 11.22 16.13 6.79
N LEU A 89 9.94 16.46 7.01
CA LEU A 89 8.80 15.91 6.24
C LEU A 89 8.93 16.10 4.73
N GLY A 90 9.67 17.12 4.30
CA GLY A 90 9.79 17.51 2.90
C GLY A 90 8.74 18.56 2.50
N LYS A 91 8.97 19.19 1.34
CA LYS A 91 8.15 20.32 0.88
C LYS A 91 6.88 19.89 0.14
N LYS A 92 6.86 18.69 -0.45
CA LYS A 92 5.78 18.22 -1.32
C LYS A 92 5.17 16.94 -0.76
N PRO A 93 3.86 16.92 -0.45
CA PRO A 93 3.19 15.69 -0.04
C PRO A 93 3.06 14.71 -1.22
N THR A 94 3.00 13.42 -0.91
CA THR A 94 2.69 12.36 -1.89
C THR A 94 1.28 12.56 -2.45
N VAL A 95 0.32 12.85 -1.56
CA VAL A 95 -1.08 13.14 -1.89
C VAL A 95 -1.63 14.21 -0.96
N THR A 96 -2.46 15.09 -1.49
CA THR A 96 -3.31 15.99 -0.71
C THR A 96 -4.75 15.52 -0.86
N ILE A 97 -5.46 15.39 0.26
CA ILE A 97 -6.89 15.09 0.29
C ILE A 97 -7.60 16.25 0.96
N THR A 98 -8.60 16.80 0.28
CA THR A 98 -9.49 17.82 0.83
C THR A 98 -10.86 17.19 1.06
N ALA A 99 -11.24 17.03 2.32
CA ALA A 99 -12.57 16.64 2.73
C ALA A 99 -13.46 17.88 2.85
N TYR A 100 -14.71 17.80 2.42
CA TYR A 100 -15.70 18.87 2.57
C TYR A 100 -16.84 18.37 3.46
N GLY A 101 -17.10 19.11 4.54
CA GLY A 101 -18.23 18.87 5.44
C GLY A 101 -19.57 19.31 4.85
N SER A 102 -20.66 18.98 5.55
CA SER A 102 -22.00 19.52 5.26
C SER A 102 -22.07 21.05 5.31
N ASP A 103 -21.17 21.67 6.07
CA ASP A 103 -20.93 23.12 6.15
C ASP A 103 -20.09 23.68 4.98
N ASN A 104 -19.68 22.81 4.05
CA ASN A 104 -18.80 23.08 2.92
C ASN A 104 -17.40 23.62 3.32
N GLN A 105 -16.99 23.44 4.57
CA GLN A 105 -15.63 23.80 5.01
C GLN A 105 -14.61 22.77 4.54
N PRO A 106 -13.45 23.21 4.00
CA PRO A 106 -12.42 22.30 3.52
C PRO A 106 -11.47 21.87 4.63
N TYR A 107 -11.41 20.57 4.92
CA TYR A 107 -10.42 19.94 5.78
C TYR A 107 -9.31 19.32 4.94
N VAL A 108 -8.11 19.91 4.99
CA VAL A 108 -7.00 19.54 4.10
C VAL A 108 -5.99 18.67 4.85
N ARG A 109 -5.81 17.44 4.37
CA ARG A 109 -4.83 16.47 4.87
C ARG A 109 -3.75 16.21 3.82
N GLU A 110 -2.49 16.24 4.26
CA GLU A 110 -1.32 16.04 3.41
C GLU A 110 -0.56 14.79 3.81
N PHE A 111 -0.45 13.84 2.89
CA PHE A 111 0.12 12.51 3.13
C PHE A 111 1.57 12.46 2.68
N PHE A 112 2.46 12.07 3.58
CA PHE A 112 3.87 11.85 3.34
C PHE A 112 4.16 10.36 3.50
N VAL A 113 3.78 9.56 2.49
CA VAL A 113 3.72 8.09 2.58
C VAL A 113 5.06 7.48 2.96
N GLU A 114 6.15 7.93 2.35
CA GLU A 114 7.50 7.40 2.62
C GLU A 114 8.01 7.74 4.02
N LYS A 115 7.49 8.80 4.63
CA LYS A 115 7.84 9.27 5.97
C LYS A 115 6.93 8.69 7.05
N GLY A 116 5.73 8.19 6.69
CA GLY A 116 4.79 7.65 7.67
C GLY A 116 3.97 8.71 8.39
N TYR A 117 3.66 9.84 7.74
CA TYR A 117 2.95 10.95 8.39
C TYR A 117 1.79 11.47 7.55
N VAL A 118 0.77 11.93 8.27
CA VAL A 118 -0.34 12.74 7.73
C VAL A 118 -0.30 14.08 8.44
N ARG A 119 -0.24 15.17 7.69
CA ARG A 119 -0.29 16.54 8.23
C ARG A 119 -1.69 17.12 8.05
N ASP A 120 -2.24 17.64 9.14
CA ASP A 120 -3.35 18.58 9.08
C ASP A 120 -2.80 19.96 8.71
N ARG A 121 -3.20 20.47 7.54
CA ARG A 121 -2.72 21.77 7.06
C ARG A 121 -3.23 22.93 7.91
N GLN A 122 -4.42 22.84 8.49
CA GLN A 122 -5.03 23.95 9.24
C GLN A 122 -4.28 24.20 10.55
N ASN A 123 -4.01 23.12 11.29
CA ASN A 123 -3.40 23.21 12.62
C ASN A 123 -1.88 22.96 12.60
N ASN A 124 -1.31 22.60 11.45
CA ASN A 124 0.10 22.20 11.29
C ASN A 124 0.52 21.09 12.28
N LYS A 125 -0.42 20.21 12.61
CA LYS A 125 -0.20 19.04 13.46
C LYS A 125 -0.14 17.78 12.60
N CYS A 126 0.56 16.77 13.09
CA CYS A 126 0.81 15.54 12.38
C CYS A 126 0.33 14.33 13.17
N LEU A 127 -0.13 13.34 12.41
CA LEU A 127 -0.45 12.00 12.87
C LEU A 127 0.60 11.06 12.27
N PHE A 128 1.28 10.32 13.14
CA PHE A 128 2.18 9.26 12.69
C PHE A 128 1.37 8.00 12.36
N ILE A 129 1.54 7.50 11.15
CA ILE A 129 0.96 6.24 10.69
C ILE A 129 2.10 5.39 10.14
N MET A 130 2.26 4.18 10.67
CA MET A 130 3.30 3.25 10.19
C MET A 130 3.26 3.15 8.67
N LYS A 131 4.43 3.18 8.02
CA LYS A 131 4.56 3.28 6.56
C LYS A 131 3.72 2.25 5.81
N GLU A 132 3.68 1.01 6.30
CA GLU A 132 2.87 -0.05 5.70
C GLU A 132 1.38 0.32 5.60
N GLY A 133 0.83 1.01 6.60
CA GLY A 133 -0.54 1.51 6.60
C GLY A 133 -0.78 2.56 5.51
N LEU A 134 0.12 3.54 5.37
CA LEU A 134 -0.04 4.60 4.35
C LEU A 134 0.19 4.10 2.92
N THR A 135 1.04 3.08 2.72
CA THR A 135 1.34 2.58 1.37
C THR A 135 0.16 1.91 0.66
N ARG A 136 -0.89 1.56 1.42
CA ARG A 136 -2.14 0.96 0.93
C ARG A 136 -3.28 1.96 0.74
N LEU A 137 -3.04 3.25 1.02
CA LEU A 137 -4.05 4.27 0.81
C LEU A 137 -4.56 4.25 -0.65
N PRO A 138 -5.87 4.47 -0.87
CA PRO A 138 -6.45 4.52 -2.22
C PRO A 138 -6.14 5.86 -2.89
N LEU A 139 -4.89 6.04 -3.31
CA LEU A 139 -4.35 7.32 -3.79
C LEU A 139 -4.63 7.61 -5.28
N HIS A 140 -5.40 6.76 -5.96
CA HIS A 140 -5.74 6.88 -7.39
C HIS A 140 -7.18 6.40 -7.66
N ARG A 141 -7.90 7.01 -8.63
CA ARG A 141 -9.32 6.69 -8.89
C ARG A 141 -9.59 5.22 -9.22
N SER A 142 -8.60 4.53 -9.78
CA SER A 142 -8.72 3.10 -10.12
C SER A 142 -8.91 2.21 -8.90
N CYS A 143 -8.54 2.64 -7.69
CA CYS A 143 -8.81 1.90 -6.46
C CYS A 143 -10.31 1.81 -6.13
N PHE A 144 -11.13 2.69 -6.72
CA PHE A 144 -12.57 2.80 -6.48
C PHE A 144 -13.40 2.24 -7.63
N ILE A 145 -12.95 2.54 -8.86
CA ILE A 145 -13.67 2.26 -10.10
C ILE A 145 -13.77 0.75 -10.41
N GLY A 146 -12.90 -0.07 -9.81
CA GLY A 146 -12.87 -1.52 -10.02
C GLY A 146 -12.09 -1.96 -11.27
N GLN A 147 -12.05 -3.28 -11.47
CA GLN A 147 -11.06 -4.00 -12.27
C GLN A 147 -11.03 -3.58 -13.75
N THR A 148 -10.08 -2.72 -14.10
CA THR A 148 -9.46 -2.75 -15.43
C THR A 148 -8.51 -3.93 -15.47
N ASN A 149 -8.33 -4.57 -16.62
CA ASN A 149 -7.30 -5.60 -16.75
C ASN A 149 -5.95 -4.99 -17.14
N ALA A 150 -4.88 -5.66 -16.71
CA ALA A 150 -3.53 -5.43 -17.19
C ALA A 150 -3.03 -6.67 -17.95
N SER A 151 -1.99 -6.45 -18.74
CA SER A 151 -1.30 -7.50 -19.48
C SER A 151 0.21 -7.29 -19.40
N LEU A 152 0.95 -8.39 -19.35
CA LEU A 152 2.41 -8.42 -19.39
C LEU A 152 2.82 -9.10 -20.71
N PRO A 153 3.14 -8.32 -21.76
CA PRO A 153 3.51 -8.89 -23.05
C PRO A 153 4.82 -9.68 -22.95
N ILE A 154 4.72 -11.01 -22.99
CA ILE A 154 5.88 -11.90 -23.04
C ILE A 154 6.40 -12.01 -24.47
N LYS A 155 7.65 -11.57 -24.70
CA LYS A 155 8.34 -11.64 -25.99
C LYS A 155 8.93 -13.03 -26.24
N ASN A 156 9.92 -13.13 -27.15
CA ASN A 156 10.53 -14.40 -27.54
C ASN A 156 11.49 -14.97 -26.50
N LYS A 157 11.84 -14.21 -25.45
CA LYS A 157 12.67 -14.67 -24.35
C LYS A 157 11.97 -14.39 -23.03
N LEU A 158 11.99 -15.33 -22.11
CA LEU A 158 11.41 -15.21 -20.77
C LEU A 158 12.42 -15.73 -19.76
N GLN A 159 12.84 -14.88 -18.83
CA GLN A 159 13.66 -15.28 -17.70
C GLN A 159 12.90 -14.99 -16.41
N VAL A 160 12.90 -15.95 -15.50
CA VAL A 160 12.26 -15.87 -14.19
C VAL A 160 13.34 -15.80 -13.13
N TYR A 161 13.33 -14.75 -12.32
CA TYR A 161 14.23 -14.59 -11.19
C TYR A 161 13.45 -14.55 -9.87
N TYR A 162 14.03 -15.11 -8.82
CA TYR A 162 13.54 -14.98 -7.45
C TYR A 162 14.65 -14.45 -6.56
N ASN A 163 14.41 -13.31 -5.91
CA ASN A 163 15.40 -12.61 -5.09
C ASN A 163 16.78 -12.50 -5.78
N GLY A 164 16.78 -12.14 -7.06
CA GLY A 164 17.98 -11.99 -7.88
C GLY A 164 18.58 -13.28 -8.45
N LYS A 165 18.13 -14.47 -8.04
CA LYS A 165 18.60 -15.75 -8.59
C LYS A 165 17.74 -16.18 -9.78
N LEU A 166 18.37 -16.47 -10.91
CA LEU A 166 17.70 -17.06 -12.08
C LEU A 166 17.16 -18.45 -11.71
N LEU A 167 15.85 -18.64 -11.89
CA LEU A 167 15.18 -19.92 -11.72
C LEU A 167 14.97 -20.62 -13.06
N TYR A 168 14.47 -19.89 -14.06
CA TYR A 168 14.11 -20.44 -15.36
C TYR A 168 14.51 -19.48 -16.49
N ASP A 169 14.97 -20.03 -17.62
CA ASP A 169 15.30 -19.29 -18.85
C ASP A 169 14.70 -20.03 -20.04
N PHE A 170 13.81 -19.35 -20.77
CA PHE A 170 13.09 -19.86 -21.92
C PHE A 170 13.26 -18.96 -23.13
N GLU A 171 13.28 -19.58 -24.31
CA GLU A 171 13.35 -18.91 -25.60
C GLU A 171 12.39 -19.55 -26.61
N LYS A 172 11.78 -18.74 -27.48
CA LYS A 172 10.97 -19.23 -28.60
C LYS A 172 11.87 -19.51 -29.80
N VAL A 173 11.88 -20.76 -30.25
CA VAL A 173 12.53 -21.21 -31.48
C VAL A 173 11.46 -21.83 -32.38
N ASN A 174 11.32 -21.33 -33.61
CA ASN A 174 10.28 -21.78 -34.56
C ASN A 174 8.86 -21.80 -33.94
N ASN A 175 8.50 -20.72 -33.22
CA ASN A 175 7.25 -20.56 -32.46
C ASN A 175 7.02 -21.54 -31.30
N ASN A 176 7.98 -22.40 -30.98
CA ASN A 176 7.91 -23.30 -29.83
C ASN A 176 8.82 -22.80 -28.71
N TRP A 177 8.31 -22.84 -27.49
CA TRP A 177 9.13 -22.53 -26.32
C TRP A 177 10.10 -23.66 -26.03
N GLN A 178 11.34 -23.30 -25.76
CA GLN A 178 12.41 -24.19 -25.36
C GLN A 178 13.05 -23.64 -24.08
N GLN A 179 13.55 -24.53 -23.23
CA GLN A 179 14.32 -24.13 -22.05
C GLN A 179 15.81 -24.04 -22.41
N ASN A 180 16.49 -23.05 -21.85
CA ASN A 180 17.93 -22.87 -22.01
C ASN A 180 18.73 -23.48 -20.86
N VAL A 181 18.05 -23.84 -19.75
CA VAL A 181 18.70 -24.47 -18.59
C VAL A 181 18.74 -25.98 -18.80
N LYS A 182 19.97 -26.54 -18.82
CA LYS A 182 20.18 -27.99 -18.91
C LYS A 182 19.68 -28.68 -17.64
N ASN A 183 19.23 -29.93 -17.76
CA ASN A 183 18.83 -30.79 -16.64
C ASN A 183 17.62 -30.29 -15.82
N LEU A 184 16.86 -29.32 -16.32
CA LEU A 184 15.50 -29.07 -15.87
C LEU A 184 14.54 -29.83 -16.80
N PHE A 185 13.48 -30.42 -16.26
CA PHE A 185 12.44 -31.04 -17.08
C PHE A 185 11.16 -30.33 -16.70
N ILE A 186 10.67 -29.48 -17.59
CA ILE A 186 9.61 -28.52 -17.28
C ILE A 186 8.23 -29.15 -17.49
N ASN A 187 7.31 -28.82 -16.60
CA ASN A 187 5.88 -29.03 -16.79
C ASN A 187 5.35 -27.99 -17.79
N TRP A 188 5.32 -28.36 -19.07
CA TRP A 188 4.91 -27.45 -20.15
C TRP A 188 3.45 -27.00 -20.04
N GLU A 189 2.55 -27.84 -19.51
CA GLU A 189 1.15 -27.45 -19.28
C GLU A 189 1.06 -26.32 -18.26
N TYR A 190 1.80 -26.45 -17.15
CA TYR A 190 1.87 -25.42 -16.13
C TYR A 190 2.49 -24.12 -16.67
N PHE A 191 3.58 -24.23 -17.44
CA PHE A 191 4.19 -23.08 -18.10
C PHE A 191 3.21 -22.32 -19.01
N GLN A 192 2.41 -23.02 -19.82
CA GLN A 192 1.40 -22.37 -20.67
C GLN A 192 0.31 -21.66 -19.86
N ARG A 193 -0.14 -22.25 -18.74
CA ARG A 193 -1.09 -21.60 -17.83
C ARG A 193 -0.54 -20.29 -17.26
N VAL A 194 0.74 -20.26 -16.87
CA VAL A 194 1.39 -19.04 -16.38
C VAL A 194 1.46 -17.97 -17.47
N LEU A 195 1.80 -18.36 -18.71
CA LEU A 195 1.79 -17.42 -19.84
C LEU A 195 0.40 -16.85 -20.11
N GLU A 196 -0.65 -17.67 -19.99
CA GLU A 196 -2.03 -17.22 -20.17
C GLU A 196 -2.43 -16.22 -19.08
N ALA A 197 -2.08 -16.50 -17.82
CA ALA A 197 -2.32 -15.59 -16.70
C ALA A 197 -1.67 -14.20 -16.91
N PHE A 198 -0.49 -14.15 -17.54
CA PHE A 198 0.16 -12.88 -17.85
C PHE A 198 -0.51 -12.08 -18.98
N LYS A 199 -1.30 -12.71 -19.85
CA LYS A 199 -1.94 -11.98 -20.97
C LYS A 199 -3.08 -11.08 -20.52
N ASP A 200 -3.80 -11.48 -19.48
CA ASP A 200 -4.96 -10.75 -19.01
C ASP A 200 -5.20 -11.05 -17.53
N PHE A 201 -5.12 -10.02 -16.70
CA PHE A 201 -5.36 -10.17 -15.27
C PHE A 201 -6.03 -8.95 -14.67
N PRO A 202 -6.97 -9.13 -13.73
CA PRO A 202 -7.64 -8.03 -13.08
C PRO A 202 -6.69 -7.22 -12.21
N ILE A 203 -6.80 -5.91 -12.30
CA ILE A 203 -6.16 -4.99 -11.35
C ILE A 203 -7.13 -4.77 -10.20
N ASP A 204 -6.80 -5.32 -9.03
CA ASP A 204 -7.60 -5.10 -7.83
C ASP A 204 -7.37 -3.71 -7.26
N GLN A 205 -6.10 -3.29 -7.17
CA GLN A 205 -5.71 -2.03 -6.54
C GLN A 205 -4.44 -1.45 -7.18
N ARG A 206 -4.14 -0.18 -6.89
CA ARG A 206 -2.84 0.44 -7.18
C ARG A 206 -2.16 0.88 -5.90
N TYR A 207 -0.90 0.49 -5.71
CA TYR A 207 -0.13 0.82 -4.52
C TYR A 207 1.02 1.77 -4.81
N HIS A 208 1.36 2.55 -3.79
CA HIS A 208 2.56 3.39 -3.81
C HIS A 208 3.82 2.50 -3.91
N PRO A 209 4.84 2.87 -4.71
CA PRO A 209 6.05 2.05 -4.87
C PRO A 209 6.77 1.70 -3.57
N ALA A 210 6.68 2.54 -2.54
CA ALA A 210 7.29 2.28 -1.24
C ALA A 210 6.80 0.98 -0.55
N ILE A 211 5.65 0.41 -0.95
CA ILE A 211 5.20 -0.90 -0.44
C ILE A 211 6.16 -2.04 -0.83
N ALA A 212 6.96 -1.85 -1.87
CA ALA A 212 7.92 -2.83 -2.38
C ALA A 212 9.19 -2.95 -1.53
N ASN A 213 9.48 -1.95 -0.69
CA ASN A 213 10.69 -1.93 0.12
C ASN A 213 10.73 -3.16 1.03
N GLU A 214 11.86 -3.87 1.03
CA GLU A 214 12.13 -5.04 1.89
C GLU A 214 11.21 -6.26 1.64
N LYS A 215 10.41 -6.26 0.56
CA LYS A 215 9.57 -7.42 0.22
C LYS A 215 10.32 -8.40 -0.69
N LYS A 216 9.94 -9.68 -0.60
CA LYS A 216 10.41 -10.73 -1.52
C LYS A 216 10.02 -10.37 -2.96
N THR A 217 10.94 -10.57 -3.89
CA THR A 217 10.78 -10.14 -5.27
C THR A 217 10.83 -11.32 -6.24
N PHE A 218 9.84 -11.43 -7.11
CA PHE A 218 9.96 -12.15 -8.37
C PHE A 218 10.20 -11.16 -9.50
N GLU A 219 11.09 -11.49 -10.44
CA GLU A 219 11.24 -10.71 -11.66
C GLU A 219 11.00 -11.57 -12.88
N ILE A 220 10.19 -11.05 -13.80
CA ILE A 220 10.04 -11.58 -15.13
C ILE A 220 10.77 -10.64 -16.08
N ARG A 221 11.81 -11.15 -16.75
CA ARG A 221 12.57 -10.39 -17.75
C ARG A 221 12.25 -10.92 -19.14
N THR A 222 11.84 -10.04 -20.04
CA THR A 222 11.49 -10.40 -21.42
C THR A 222 11.84 -9.28 -22.39
N GLY A 223 12.66 -9.60 -23.40
CA GLY A 223 13.24 -8.58 -24.28
C GLY A 223 14.05 -7.53 -23.50
N ARG A 224 13.55 -6.28 -23.49
CA ARG A 224 14.14 -5.15 -22.72
C ARG A 224 13.34 -4.79 -21.47
N GLU A 225 12.27 -5.53 -21.20
CA GLU A 225 11.34 -5.22 -20.13
C GLU A 225 11.61 -6.10 -18.91
N VAL A 226 11.48 -5.48 -17.74
CA VAL A 226 11.58 -6.14 -16.44
C VAL A 226 10.31 -5.83 -15.68
N TYR A 227 9.61 -6.89 -15.29
CA TYR A 227 8.41 -6.83 -14.47
C TYR A 227 8.76 -7.37 -13.09
N SER A 228 8.74 -6.52 -12.08
CA SER A 228 9.08 -6.91 -10.70
C SER A 228 7.81 -7.06 -9.88
N PHE A 229 7.64 -8.19 -9.23
CA PHE A 229 6.49 -8.54 -8.40
C PHE A 229 6.90 -8.60 -6.95
N TYR A 230 6.07 -8.04 -6.07
CA TYR A 230 6.31 -7.93 -4.64
C TYR A 230 5.18 -8.63 -3.88
N LEU A 231 5.53 -9.40 -2.85
CA LEU A 231 4.56 -10.04 -1.98
C LEU A 231 3.99 -9.01 -1.01
N THR A 232 2.72 -8.66 -1.16
CA THR A 232 2.06 -7.61 -0.34
C THR A 232 1.03 -8.16 0.65
N GLY A 233 0.73 -9.46 0.59
CA GLY A 233 -0.15 -10.19 1.51
C GLY A 233 -0.14 -11.69 1.21
N ARG A 234 -0.91 -12.50 1.95
CA ARG A 234 -0.90 -13.98 1.77
C ARG A 234 -1.20 -14.41 0.33
N ASN A 235 -2.21 -13.80 -0.30
CA ASN A 235 -2.64 -14.08 -1.68
C ASN A 235 -2.62 -12.83 -2.56
N PHE A 236 -1.79 -11.85 -2.21
CA PHE A 236 -1.75 -10.57 -2.89
C PHE A 236 -0.34 -10.25 -3.33
N TRP A 237 -0.22 -9.87 -4.59
CA TRP A 237 1.03 -9.40 -5.15
C TRP A 237 0.81 -8.04 -5.81
N ALA A 238 1.91 -7.29 -5.92
CA ALA A 238 1.93 -6.02 -6.63
C ALA A 238 3.06 -6.03 -7.65
N ALA A 239 2.77 -5.64 -8.89
CA ALA A 239 3.72 -5.62 -9.99
C ALA A 239 4.14 -4.19 -10.34
N LYS A 240 5.46 -3.96 -10.45
CA LYS A 240 6.05 -2.80 -11.11
C LYS A 240 6.12 -3.10 -12.61
N ILE A 241 5.21 -2.48 -13.35
CA ILE A 241 5.20 -2.52 -14.82
C ILE A 241 6.09 -1.38 -15.36
N PRO A 242 6.91 -1.62 -16.39
CA PRO A 242 7.72 -0.56 -17.02
C PRO A 242 6.88 0.65 -17.40
N LYS A 243 7.43 1.86 -17.18
CA LYS A 243 6.79 3.16 -17.48
C LYS A 243 5.51 3.46 -16.67
N VAL A 244 5.07 2.57 -15.79
CA VAL A 244 3.98 2.82 -14.85
C VAL A 244 4.60 3.24 -13.52
N ASN A 245 4.25 4.43 -13.03
CA ASN A 245 4.85 4.96 -11.80
C ASN A 245 4.43 4.16 -10.56
N TRP A 246 3.23 3.58 -10.57
CA TRP A 246 2.63 2.88 -9.42
C TRP A 246 2.59 1.38 -9.62
N LEU A 247 2.48 0.64 -8.52
CA LEU A 247 2.37 -0.81 -8.60
C LEU A 247 0.93 -1.21 -8.92
N VAL A 248 0.80 -2.24 -9.72
CA VAL A 248 -0.47 -2.88 -10.08
C VAL A 248 -0.65 -4.07 -9.17
N ALA A 249 -1.65 -4.05 -8.29
CA ALA A 249 -1.91 -5.12 -7.35
C ALA A 249 -3.04 -6.03 -7.84
N SER A 250 -2.88 -7.33 -7.60
CA SER A 250 -3.85 -8.34 -7.99
C SER A 250 -3.78 -9.56 -7.06
N SER A 251 -4.90 -10.28 -7.02
CA SER A 251 -5.13 -11.55 -6.34
C SER A 251 -5.55 -12.67 -7.29
N ALA A 252 -5.55 -12.42 -8.61
CA ALA A 252 -6.08 -13.32 -9.63
C ALA A 252 -5.47 -14.73 -9.64
N TRP A 253 -4.26 -14.87 -9.11
CA TRP A 253 -3.61 -16.14 -8.85
C TRP A 253 -2.59 -16.00 -7.72
N ALA A 254 -2.21 -17.13 -7.14
CA ALA A 254 -1.28 -17.20 -6.02
C ALA A 254 0.17 -17.14 -6.50
N LEU A 255 0.58 -16.04 -7.17
CA LEU A 255 1.88 -15.87 -7.85
C LEU A 255 3.05 -16.49 -7.08
N PHE A 256 3.19 -16.16 -5.79
CA PHE A 256 4.33 -16.62 -5.00
C PHE A 256 4.28 -18.11 -4.62
N GLU A 257 3.09 -18.71 -4.55
CA GLU A 257 2.90 -20.15 -4.38
C GLU A 257 3.05 -20.89 -5.73
N ASP A 258 2.59 -20.25 -6.81
CA ASP A 258 2.68 -20.74 -8.19
C ASP A 258 4.13 -20.88 -8.68
N PHE A 259 5.06 -20.08 -8.16
CA PHE A 259 6.49 -20.26 -8.43
C PHE A 259 7.19 -21.30 -7.54
N ASN A 260 6.44 -22.18 -6.87
CA ASN A 260 6.99 -23.37 -6.22
C ASN A 260 7.65 -24.30 -7.26
N PRO A 261 8.94 -24.66 -7.10
CA PRO A 261 9.65 -25.53 -8.04
C PRO A 261 8.91 -26.83 -8.38
N SER A 262 8.16 -27.43 -7.45
CA SER A 262 7.44 -28.69 -7.71
C SER A 262 6.34 -28.57 -8.77
N LEU A 263 5.79 -27.38 -9.01
CA LEU A 263 4.77 -27.14 -10.03
C LEU A 263 5.38 -26.96 -11.43
N TRP A 264 6.56 -26.37 -11.48
CA TRP A 264 7.30 -26.08 -12.71
C TRP A 264 8.03 -27.29 -13.27
N LEU A 265 8.33 -28.27 -12.43
CA LEU A 265 9.00 -29.48 -12.84
C LEU A 265 7.98 -30.54 -13.29
N SER A 266 8.35 -31.27 -14.33
CA SER A 266 7.62 -32.46 -14.77
C SER A 266 7.51 -33.46 -13.61
N ARG A 267 6.38 -34.16 -13.51
CA ARG A 267 6.21 -35.26 -12.56
C ARG A 267 7.26 -36.38 -12.71
N TYR A 268 7.94 -36.44 -13.85
CA TYR A 268 9.00 -37.39 -14.15
C TYR A 268 10.40 -36.78 -14.02
N HIS A 269 10.54 -35.57 -13.48
CA HIS A 269 11.80 -34.81 -13.46
C HIS A 269 12.97 -35.63 -12.93
N ASP A 270 12.85 -36.20 -11.73
CA ASP A 270 13.94 -36.98 -11.11
C ASP A 270 14.28 -38.25 -11.92
N GLN A 271 13.28 -38.89 -12.52
CA GLN A 271 13.49 -40.08 -13.36
C GLN A 271 14.26 -39.72 -14.64
N LEU A 272 13.85 -38.63 -15.29
CA LEU A 272 14.49 -38.13 -16.50
C LEU A 272 15.91 -37.63 -16.21
N LEU A 273 16.12 -36.96 -15.08
CA LEU A 273 17.44 -36.52 -14.61
C LEU A 273 18.38 -37.71 -14.40
N ASN A 274 17.88 -38.79 -13.79
CA ASN A 274 18.63 -40.02 -13.57
C ASN A 274 18.96 -40.75 -14.88
N LEU A 275 18.12 -40.66 -15.90
CA LEU A 275 18.41 -41.20 -17.23
C LEU A 275 19.50 -40.38 -17.92
N THR A 276 19.42 -39.06 -17.92
CA THR A 276 20.44 -38.20 -18.53
C THR A 276 21.79 -38.26 -17.81
N ASN A 277 21.80 -38.52 -16.50
CA ASN A 277 23.05 -38.68 -15.74
C ASN A 277 23.70 -40.07 -15.92
N LYS A 278 22.94 -41.07 -16.37
CA LYS A 278 23.48 -42.42 -16.62
C LYS A 278 24.36 -42.48 -17.88
N ASP A 279 24.16 -41.57 -18.83
CA ASP A 279 24.92 -41.48 -20.07
C ASP A 279 26.26 -40.70 -19.94
N LEU A 280 26.60 -40.21 -18.75
CA LEU A 280 27.95 -39.68 -18.48
C LEU A 280 28.93 -40.84 -18.22
N PRO A 281 30.03 -40.98 -18.98
CA PRO A 281 31.02 -42.01 -18.75
C PRO A 281 31.55 -41.95 -17.31
N TYR A 282 31.75 -43.14 -16.73
CA TYR A 282 32.05 -43.39 -15.31
C TYR A 282 33.20 -42.55 -14.72
N ALA A 283 34.06 -41.96 -15.56
CA ALA A 283 35.21 -41.15 -15.16
C ALA A 283 34.90 -39.79 -14.51
N GLN A 284 33.64 -39.32 -14.49
CA GLN A 284 33.27 -38.03 -13.87
C GLN A 284 32.38 -38.17 -12.62
N ARG A 285 32.20 -39.38 -12.08
CA ARG A 285 31.35 -39.59 -10.89
C ARG A 285 32.05 -39.36 -9.55
N THR A 286 33.35 -39.02 -9.55
CA THR A 286 34.11 -38.70 -8.33
C THR A 286 35.05 -37.52 -8.56
N SER A 287 34.55 -36.30 -8.40
CA SER A 287 35.34 -35.11 -8.07
C SER A 287 34.47 -34.09 -7.36
#